data_AF-A0A7V3UBS9-F1
#
_entry.id   AF-A0A7V3UBS9-F1
#
_cell.length_a   1.000
_cell.length_b   1.000
_cell.length_c   1.000
_cell.angle_alpha   90.00
_cell.angle_beta   90.00
_cell.angle_gamma   90.00
#
_symmetry.space_group_name_H-M   'P 1'
#
loop_
_entity.id
_entity.type
_entity.pdbx_description
1 polymer ?
#
loop_
_entity_poly.entity_id
_entity_poly.type
_entity_poly.pdbx_seq_one_letter_code
_entity_poly.pdbx_strand_id
1 'polypeptide(L)'
;MNFDFIPFKLNTDLSCFKKLIRYISSDNGVELFKADEALRKPVLGIPVSTVNLYFFEGNLITVYIHLEENPENIELVNTTLEQSITRPGKALKPDLGNGYYWKAENSTLALLQDMVKRKLYLYFSLNDFSVL
;
A
#
# COMPACT_ATOMS: atom_id res chain seq x y z
N MET A 1 -11.20 9.36 9.26
CA MET A 1 -9.76 9.13 8.98
C MET A 1 -9.65 8.84 7.51
N ASN A 2 -8.76 9.53 6.80
CA ASN A 2 -8.61 9.39 5.36
C ASN A 2 -7.12 9.24 5.00
N PHE A 3 -6.83 8.52 3.92
CA PHE A 3 -5.48 8.23 3.46
C PHE A 3 -5.18 8.97 2.15
N ASP A 4 -5.52 10.26 2.09
CA ASP A 4 -5.47 11.08 0.87
C ASP A 4 -4.08 11.25 0.26
N PHE A 5 -3.03 10.94 1.02
CA PHE A 5 -1.65 10.93 0.54
C PHE A 5 -1.32 9.69 -0.31
N ILE A 6 -2.18 8.67 -0.32
CA ILE A 6 -2.05 7.53 -1.23
C ILE A 6 -2.67 7.92 -2.57
N PRO A 7 -1.91 7.93 -3.68
CA PRO A 7 -2.38 8.43 -4.97
C PRO A 7 -3.32 7.45 -5.71
N PHE A 8 -3.88 6.47 -5.00
CA PHE A 8 -4.74 5.42 -5.53
C PHE A 8 -6.01 5.34 -4.71
N LYS A 9 -7.15 5.39 -5.40
CA LYS A 9 -8.47 5.31 -4.77
C LYS A 9 -9.00 3.88 -4.88
N LEU A 10 -9.24 3.25 -3.75
CA LEU A 10 -9.89 1.94 -3.69
C LEU A 10 -11.31 2.00 -4.25
N ASN A 11 -11.82 0.85 -4.68
CA ASN A 11 -13.11 0.69 -5.36
C ASN A 11 -13.24 1.52 -6.66
N THR A 12 -12.11 1.84 -7.30
CA THR A 12 -12.08 2.44 -8.63
C THR A 12 -11.94 1.32 -9.67
N ASP A 13 -12.64 1.45 -10.80
CA ASP A 13 -12.56 0.46 -11.86
C ASP A 13 -11.20 0.45 -12.58
N LEU A 14 -10.90 -0.67 -13.24
CA LEU A 14 -9.66 -0.88 -13.99
C LEU A 14 -9.49 0.09 -15.18
N SER A 15 -10.58 0.64 -15.73
CA SER A 15 -10.55 1.44 -16.95
C SER A 15 -9.73 2.73 -16.77
N CYS A 16 -9.73 3.29 -15.57
CA CYS A 16 -8.91 4.45 -15.19
C CYS A 16 -7.40 4.18 -15.28
N PHE A 17 -6.98 2.91 -15.24
CA PHE A 17 -5.58 2.52 -15.13
C PHE A 17 -5.04 1.77 -16.35
N LYS A 18 -5.90 1.24 -17.24
CA LYS A 18 -5.56 0.29 -18.32
C LYS A 18 -4.32 0.61 -19.16
N LYS A 19 -3.94 1.88 -19.32
CA LYS A 19 -2.78 2.31 -20.12
C LYS A 19 -1.48 2.47 -19.33
N LEU A 20 -1.55 2.39 -18.01
CA LEU A 20 -0.46 2.71 -17.08
C LEU A 20 -0.15 1.55 -16.12
N ILE A 21 -0.72 0.38 -16.40
CA ILE A 21 -0.54 -0.84 -15.59
C ILE A 21 -0.32 -2.02 -16.50
N ARG A 22 0.46 -2.98 -16.00
CA ARG A 22 0.77 -4.22 -16.70
C ARG A 22 0.26 -5.41 -15.90
N TYR A 23 -0.54 -6.26 -16.55
CA TYR A 23 -1.00 -7.52 -15.96
C TYR A 23 0.19 -8.42 -15.58
N ILE A 24 0.10 -9.07 -14.43
CA ILE A 24 1.13 -9.99 -13.92
C ILE A 24 0.57 -11.40 -13.78
N SER A 25 -0.52 -11.55 -13.04
CA SER A 25 -1.13 -12.85 -12.72
C SER A 25 -2.55 -12.69 -12.21
N SER A 26 -3.26 -13.80 -12.08
CA SER A 26 -4.57 -13.87 -11.42
C SER A 26 -4.61 -15.11 -10.54
N ASP A 27 -5.26 -14.99 -9.39
CA ASP A 27 -5.52 -16.10 -8.48
C ASP A 27 -6.87 -15.90 -7.79
N ASN A 28 -7.72 -16.93 -7.80
CA ASN A 28 -9.05 -16.93 -7.18
C ASN A 28 -9.93 -15.71 -7.54
N GLY A 29 -9.86 -15.24 -8.79
CA GLY A 29 -10.62 -14.08 -9.27
C GLY A 29 -10.02 -12.72 -8.89
N VAL A 30 -8.90 -12.70 -8.15
CA VAL A 30 -8.12 -11.49 -7.90
C VAL A 30 -7.04 -11.36 -8.96
N GLU A 31 -7.01 -10.21 -9.64
CA GLU A 31 -6.05 -9.90 -10.68
C GLU A 31 -4.95 -8.98 -10.15
N LEU A 32 -3.69 -9.35 -10.36
CA LEU A 32 -2.52 -8.56 -10.00
C LEU A 32 -1.98 -7.82 -11.21
N PHE A 33 -1.85 -6.51 -11.05
CA PHE A 33 -1.20 -5.62 -11.99
C PHE A 33 -0.02 -4.90 -11.33
N LYS A 34 0.99 -4.56 -12.12
CA LYS A 34 2.10 -3.69 -11.72
C LYS A 34 1.92 -2.32 -12.38
N ALA A 35 2.07 -1.25 -11.62
CA ALA A 35 1.96 0.11 -12.15
C ALA A 35 3.25 0.54 -12.87
N ASP A 36 3.08 1.30 -13.95
CA ASP A 36 4.18 1.92 -14.69
C ASP A 36 4.77 3.13 -13.93
N GLU A 37 5.88 3.68 -14.43
CA GLU A 37 6.61 4.81 -13.82
C GLU A 37 5.73 6.02 -13.56
N ALA A 38 4.83 6.34 -14.50
CA ALA A 38 3.93 7.49 -14.39
C ALA A 38 3.01 7.44 -13.15
N LEU A 39 2.77 6.25 -12.58
CA LEU A 39 1.95 6.05 -11.39
C LEU A 39 2.76 5.91 -10.10
N ARG A 40 4.09 5.87 -10.16
CA ARG A 40 4.99 5.77 -8.99
C ARG A 40 5.24 7.13 -8.35
N LYS A 41 4.17 7.83 -7.95
CA LYS A 41 4.28 9.12 -7.28
C LYS A 41 4.85 8.94 -5.86
N PRO A 42 5.71 9.85 -5.37
CA PRO A 42 6.18 9.83 -4.00
C PRO A 42 5.00 9.88 -3.01
N VAL A 43 5.12 9.15 -1.91
CA VAL A 43 4.14 9.16 -0.82
C VAL A 43 4.72 9.96 0.33
N LEU A 44 4.11 11.11 0.66
CA LEU A 44 4.60 12.02 1.70
C LEU A 44 6.08 12.44 1.49
N GLY A 45 6.49 12.60 0.23
CA GLY A 45 7.87 12.92 -0.14
C GLY A 45 8.83 11.73 -0.18
N ILE A 46 8.39 10.53 0.22
CA ILE A 46 9.18 9.30 0.16
C ILE A 46 9.08 8.71 -1.26
N PRO A 47 10.20 8.49 -1.97
CA PRO A 47 10.15 7.93 -3.32
C PRO A 47 9.60 6.50 -3.34
N VAL A 48 9.03 6.10 -4.47
CA VAL A 48 8.34 4.81 -4.65
C VAL A 48 8.98 4.04 -5.80
N SER A 49 9.45 2.82 -5.50
CA SER A 49 10.12 1.99 -6.51
C SER A 49 9.15 1.12 -7.30
N THR A 50 8.07 0.67 -6.68
CA THR A 50 7.09 -0.23 -7.30
C THR A 50 5.73 -0.06 -6.65
N VAL A 51 4.69 -0.11 -7.47
CA VAL A 51 3.31 -0.24 -7.01
C VAL A 51 2.69 -1.47 -7.65
N ASN A 52 2.10 -2.32 -6.82
CA ASN A 52 1.29 -3.45 -7.23
C ASN A 52 -0.18 -3.15 -6.88
N LEU A 53 -1.07 -3.45 -7.80
CA LEU A 53 -2.49 -3.14 -7.75
C LEU A 53 -3.26 -4.44 -7.89
N TYR A 54 -4.15 -4.73 -6.96
CA TYR A 54 -4.96 -5.94 -6.95
C TYR A 54 -6.41 -5.56 -7.21
N PHE A 55 -7.00 -6.19 -8.20
CA PHE A 55 -8.38 -5.97 -8.61
C PHE A 55 -9.23 -7.21 -8.36
N PHE A 56 -10.47 -7.01 -7.93
CA PHE A 56 -11.47 -8.06 -7.86
C PHE A 56 -12.72 -7.57 -8.59
N GLU A 57 -13.23 -8.38 -9.52
CA GLU A 57 -14.36 -8.02 -10.39
C GLU A 57 -14.17 -6.65 -11.07
N GLY A 58 -12.92 -6.33 -11.45
CA GLY A 58 -12.57 -5.08 -12.11
C GLY A 58 -12.41 -3.86 -11.20
N ASN A 59 -12.60 -3.99 -9.88
CA ASN A 59 -12.44 -2.90 -8.90
C ASN A 59 -11.13 -3.02 -8.12
N LEU A 60 -10.42 -1.91 -7.92
CA LEU A 60 -9.19 -1.86 -7.15
C LEU A 60 -9.48 -2.12 -5.66
N ILE A 61 -9.04 -3.26 -5.13
CA ILE A 61 -9.29 -3.66 -3.74
C ILE A 61 -8.08 -3.44 -2.83
N THR A 62 -6.87 -3.57 -3.37
CA THR A 62 -5.62 -3.49 -2.60
C THR A 62 -4.52 -2.84 -3.43
N VAL A 63 -3.71 -2.02 -2.76
CA VAL A 63 -2.51 -1.37 -3.28
C VAL A 63 -1.32 -1.73 -2.38
N TYR A 64 -0.27 -2.26 -2.98
CA TYR A 64 1.02 -2.48 -2.32
C TYR A 64 2.06 -1.52 -2.92
N ILE A 65 2.57 -0.61 -2.11
CA ILE A 65 3.56 0.40 -2.50
C ILE A 65 4.88 0.05 -1.84
N HIS A 66 5.94 -0.12 -2.63
CA HIS A 66 7.29 -0.30 -2.13
C HIS A 66 8.00 1.06 -2.05
N LEU A 67 8.28 1.51 -0.83
CA LEU A 67 8.97 2.76 -0.55
C LEU A 67 10.49 2.59 -0.77
N GLU A 68 11.13 3.56 -1.40
CA GLU A 68 12.59 3.65 -1.52
C GLU A 68 13.19 4.29 -0.26
N GLU A 69 12.93 3.67 0.88
CA GLU A 69 13.47 4.06 2.18
C GLU A 69 14.14 2.83 2.83
N ASN A 70 15.17 3.07 3.62
CA ASN A 70 15.83 2.01 4.36
C ASN A 70 14.82 1.38 5.34
N PRO A 71 14.60 0.04 5.31
CA PRO A 71 13.74 -0.63 6.27
C PRO A 71 14.08 -0.38 7.73
N GLU A 72 15.35 -0.11 8.07
CA GLU A 72 15.75 0.24 9.43
C GLU A 72 15.15 1.58 9.90
N ASN A 73 14.71 2.42 8.97
CA ASN A 73 14.06 3.71 9.24
C ASN A 73 12.52 3.60 9.37
N ILE A 74 11.96 2.41 9.64
CA ILE A 74 10.50 2.22 9.77
C ILE A 74 9.87 3.20 10.77
N GLU A 75 10.54 3.52 11.89
CA GLU A 75 10.02 4.45 12.89
C GLU A 75 9.87 5.89 12.36
N LEU A 76 10.80 6.32 11.51
CA LEU A 76 10.74 7.63 10.86
C LEU A 76 9.56 7.71 9.88
N VAL A 77 9.38 6.64 9.09
CA VAL A 77 8.26 6.53 8.16
C VAL A 77 6.93 6.46 8.92
N ASN A 78 6.86 5.69 10.02
CA ASN A 78 5.70 5.63 10.90
C ASN A 78 5.35 7.02 11.43
N THR A 79 6.31 7.74 11.97
CA THR A 79 6.12 9.11 12.50
C THR A 79 5.54 10.04 11.42
N THR A 80 6.05 9.94 10.19
CA THR A 80 5.58 10.74 9.05
C THR A 80 4.12 10.41 8.69
N LEU A 81 3.75 9.13 8.71
CA LEU A 81 2.37 8.69 8.50
C LEU A 81 1.46 9.15 9.63
N GLU A 82 1.87 9.01 10.89
CA GLU A 82 1.08 9.44 12.05
C GLU A 82 0.78 10.94 12.03
N GLN A 83 1.75 11.76 11.61
CA GLN A 83 1.56 13.20 11.40
C GLN A 83 0.52 13.48 10.33
N SER A 84 0.57 12.76 9.20
CA SER A 84 -0.40 12.95 8.11
C SER A 84 -1.79 12.40 8.45
N ILE A 85 -1.87 11.30 9.19
CA ILE A 85 -3.13 10.63 9.57
C ILE A 85 -3.74 11.29 10.81
N THR A 86 -2.96 12.04 11.58
CA THR A 86 -3.30 12.65 12.88
C THR A 86 -3.68 11.62 13.95
N ARG A 87 -3.11 10.41 13.85
CA ARG A 87 -3.39 9.30 14.79
C ARG A 87 -2.21 8.33 14.87
N PRO A 88 -1.87 7.82 16.06
CA PRO A 88 -0.83 6.80 16.20
C PRO A 88 -1.22 5.50 15.51
N GLY A 89 -0.22 4.83 14.93
CA GLY A 89 -0.34 3.50 14.36
C GLY A 89 -0.44 2.45 15.46
N LYS A 90 -1.18 1.38 15.20
CA LYS A 90 -1.15 0.19 16.05
C LYS A 90 0.00 -0.69 15.63
N ALA A 91 0.90 -1.01 16.55
CA ALA A 91 2.00 -1.92 16.28
C ALA A 91 1.46 -3.32 15.91
N LEU A 92 2.08 -3.92 14.90
CA LEU A 92 1.97 -5.33 14.57
C LEU A 92 3.38 -5.93 14.51
N LYS A 93 3.49 -7.21 14.86
CA LYS A 93 4.72 -7.99 14.71
C LYS A 93 4.49 -9.08 13.66
N PRO A 94 4.56 -8.73 12.37
CA PRO A 94 4.51 -9.73 11.32
C PRO A 94 5.74 -10.65 11.40
N ASP A 95 5.64 -11.85 10.83
CA ASP A 95 6.72 -12.85 10.85
C ASP A 95 8.06 -12.33 10.27
N LEU A 96 8.01 -11.27 9.45
CA LEU A 96 9.14 -10.74 8.66
C LEU A 96 9.75 -9.43 9.21
N GLY A 97 9.24 -8.87 10.31
CA GLY A 97 9.75 -7.62 10.87
C GLY A 97 8.78 -6.88 11.78
N ASN A 98 8.95 -5.57 11.91
CA ASN A 98 7.98 -4.69 12.57
C ASN A 98 6.94 -4.17 11.58
N GLY A 99 5.79 -3.75 12.09
CA GLY A 99 4.82 -3.02 11.29
C GLY A 99 3.87 -2.18 12.12
N TYR A 100 3.16 -1.29 11.43
CA TYR A 100 2.15 -0.39 12.01
C TYR A 100 0.90 -0.41 11.14
N TYR A 101 -0.28 -0.33 11.74
CA TYR A 101 -1.53 -0.24 10.96
C TYR A 101 -2.52 0.78 11.50
N TRP A 102 -3.37 1.27 10.59
CA TRP A 102 -4.46 2.20 10.83
C TRP A 102 -5.70 1.68 10.14
N LYS A 103 -6.81 1.55 10.88
CA LYS A 103 -8.10 1.12 10.36
C LYS A 103 -9.07 2.30 10.26
N ALA A 104 -9.55 2.57 9.06
CA ALA A 104 -10.68 3.46 8.78
C ALA A 104 -11.96 2.63 8.61
N GLU A 105 -13.08 3.30 8.39
CA GLU A 105 -14.41 2.69 8.27
C GLU A 105 -14.44 1.58 7.20
N ASN A 106 -13.89 1.85 6.01
CA ASN A 106 -13.96 0.95 4.86
C ASN A 106 -12.60 0.46 4.35
N SER A 107 -11.51 0.88 4.98
CA SER A 107 -10.15 0.57 4.51
C SER A 107 -9.14 0.50 5.63
N THR A 108 -8.08 -0.27 5.41
CA THR A 108 -6.94 -0.37 6.31
C THR A 108 -5.66 0.01 5.57
N LEU A 109 -4.79 0.76 6.25
CA LEU A 109 -3.42 1.04 5.83
C LEU A 109 -2.47 0.34 6.81
N ALA A 110 -1.43 -0.31 6.30
CA ALA A 110 -0.34 -0.81 7.11
C ALA A 110 1.03 -0.47 6.50
N LEU A 111 1.96 -0.12 7.37
CA LEU A 111 3.39 -0.03 7.09
C LEU A 111 4.04 -1.34 7.54
N LEU A 112 4.70 -2.03 6.61
CA LEU A 112 5.30 -3.33 6.85
C LEU A 112 6.79 -3.30 6.54
N GLN A 113 7.60 -3.78 7.48
CA GLN A 113 9.02 -4.03 7.29
C GLN A 113 9.26 -5.47 6.89
N ASP A 114 9.98 -5.67 5.79
CA ASP A 114 10.50 -6.97 5.38
C ASP A 114 12.02 -6.92 5.45
N MET A 115 12.57 -7.50 6.52
CA MET A 115 14.02 -7.50 6.76
C MET A 115 14.77 -8.46 5.83
N VAL A 116 14.10 -9.48 5.30
CA VAL A 116 14.70 -10.46 4.40
C VAL A 116 14.95 -9.84 3.04
N LYS A 117 13.95 -9.15 2.48
CA LYS A 117 14.06 -8.47 1.19
C LYS A 117 14.65 -7.07 1.31
N ARG A 118 14.82 -6.57 2.54
CA ARG A 118 15.21 -5.20 2.88
C ARG A 118 14.29 -4.15 2.25
N LYS A 119 12.99 -4.25 2.55
CA LYS A 119 11.95 -3.42 1.93
C LYS A 119 10.96 -2.86 2.94
N LEU A 120 10.44 -1.68 2.65
CA LEU A 120 9.28 -1.09 3.34
C LEU A 120 8.08 -1.04 2.41
N TYR A 121 6.97 -1.57 2.89
CA TYR A 121 5.73 -1.56 2.12
C TYR A 121 4.66 -0.74 2.82
N LEU A 122 3.94 0.07 2.04
CA LEU A 122 2.60 0.48 2.40
C LEU A 122 1.60 -0.47 1.76
N TYR A 123 0.82 -1.11 2.59
CA TYR A 123 -0.33 -1.93 2.23
C TYR A 123 -1.60 -1.12 2.47
N PHE A 124 -2.34 -0.81 1.41
CA PHE A 124 -3.60 -0.08 1.50
C PHE A 124 -4.72 -0.91 0.88
N SER A 125 -5.70 -1.32 1.68
CA SER A 125 -6.72 -2.29 1.27
C SER A 125 -8.10 -1.93 1.77
N LEU A 126 -9.13 -2.39 1.06
CA LEU A 126 -10.50 -2.43 1.57
C LEU A 126 -10.56 -3.39 2.76
N ASN A 127 -11.38 -3.07 3.77
CA ASN A 127 -11.44 -3.88 4.99
C ASN A 127 -11.80 -5.35 4.73
N ASP A 128 -12.71 -5.61 3.80
CA ASP A 128 -13.16 -6.97 3.45
C ASP A 128 -12.09 -7.82 2.76
N PHE A 129 -11.04 -7.17 2.24
CA PHE A 129 -9.90 -7.81 1.57
C PHE A 129 -8.59 -7.63 2.36
N SER A 130 -8.68 -7.12 3.59
CA SER A 130 -7.54 -6.90 4.48
C SER A 130 -7.06 -8.22 5.08
N VAL A 131 -5.76 -8.49 5.01
CA VAL A 131 -5.12 -9.72 5.55
C VAL A 131 -4.24 -9.45 6.78
N LEU A 132 -4.46 -8.32 7.44
CA LEU A 132 -3.73 -7.86 8.63
C LEU A 132 -4.25 -8.48 9.93
#